data_AF-A0A9W8Y308-F1
#
_entry.id   AF-A0A9W8Y308-F1
#
_cell.length_a   1.000
_cell.length_b   1.000
_cell.length_c   1.000
_cell.angle_alpha   90.00
_cell.angle_beta   90.00
_cell.angle_gamma   90.00
#
_symmetry.space_group_name_H-M   'P 1'
#
loop_
_entity.id
_entity.type
_entity.pdbx_description
1 polymer ?
#
loop_
_entity_poly.entity_id
_entity_poly.type
_entity_poly.pdbx_seq_one_letter_code
_entity_poly.pdbx_strand_id
1 'polypeptide(L)'
;MSAQLIPIEPPPSYEDARKSPIPDSKSPSGTPGARKPPPGPPPPLNLPYLNDLRKQRVVLASASPRRRQLLAQVGLHKLDICPSKFAEDLPHSLGALNYVLETASQKAMDVYKREIDNEEKGEPAIIISADTIIVSHDGRILEKPRSEIDHIGMLKMLRDQGEHKVMTAVVVMRPLETAVNPGYRMETHVEETTVKFDATATDELILAYVRTRDGNDKAGGYGIQTAGSILIESIEGSYDNVVGLPLRSTLRLIEKAMEPEEDLDDDMDNMFDGKAYED
;
A
#
# COMPACT_ATOMS: atom_id res chain seq x y z
N MET A 1 -10.39 16.10 40.74
CA MET A 1 -10.15 14.67 40.44
C MET A 1 -11.35 14.17 39.66
N SER A 2 -11.27 14.21 38.33
CA SER A 2 -12.32 13.80 37.41
C SER A 2 -12.15 12.32 37.10
N ALA A 3 -13.03 11.48 37.65
CA ALA A 3 -13.06 10.06 37.35
C ALA A 3 -13.50 9.87 35.89
N GLN A 4 -12.61 9.36 35.04
CA GLN A 4 -12.96 8.86 33.72
C GLN A 4 -13.87 7.64 33.90
N LEU A 5 -15.14 7.79 33.52
CA LEU A 5 -16.08 6.69 33.39
C LEU A 5 -15.62 5.82 32.22
N ILE A 6 -14.97 4.70 32.54
CA ILE A 6 -14.76 3.63 31.57
C ILE A 6 -16.13 2.96 31.38
N PRO A 7 -16.70 2.93 30.16
CA PRO A 7 -17.92 2.17 29.92
C PRO A 7 -17.65 0.69 30.21
N ILE A 8 -18.38 0.13 31.19
CA ILE A 8 -18.25 -1.27 31.65
C ILE A 8 -18.89 -2.25 30.65
N GLU A 9 -19.66 -1.73 29.68
CA GLU A 9 -20.36 -2.56 28.71
C GLU A 9 -19.52 -2.80 27.45
N PRO A 10 -19.43 -4.05 26.97
CA PRO A 10 -18.81 -4.34 25.69
C PRO A 10 -19.54 -3.59 24.57
N PRO A 11 -18.83 -3.14 23.52
CA PRO A 11 -19.46 -2.42 22.41
C PRO A 11 -20.56 -3.29 21.79
N PRO A 12 -21.69 -2.69 21.37
CA PRO A 12 -22.82 -3.43 20.84
C PRO A 12 -22.40 -4.23 19.60
N SER A 13 -22.87 -5.49 19.53
CA SER A 13 -22.68 -6.35 18.38
C SER A 13 -23.47 -5.79 17.19
N TYR A 14 -22.82 -5.70 16.03
CA TYR A 14 -23.37 -5.19 14.77
C TYR A 14 -24.62 -5.93 14.24
N GLU A 15 -25.10 -6.98 14.92
CA GLU A 15 -26.36 -7.67 14.60
C GLU A 15 -27.63 -6.84 14.95
N ASP A 16 -27.53 -5.84 15.84
CA ASP A 16 -28.70 -5.04 16.27
C ASP A 16 -29.14 -3.98 15.24
N ALA A 17 -28.25 -3.59 14.32
CA ALA A 17 -28.54 -2.58 13.28
C ALA A 17 -29.36 -3.12 12.09
N ARG A 18 -29.71 -4.41 12.05
CA ARG A 18 -30.50 -5.03 10.97
C ARG A 18 -32.00 -5.13 11.25
N LYS A 19 -32.48 -4.70 12.42
CA LYS A 19 -33.87 -4.91 12.84
C LYS A 19 -34.71 -3.64 12.79
N SER A 20 -35.30 -3.34 11.63
CA SER A 20 -36.63 -2.71 11.46
C SER A 20 -36.99 -2.57 9.96
N PRO A 21 -38.26 -2.67 9.54
CA PRO A 21 -39.18 -3.80 9.75
C PRO A 21 -40.01 -4.18 8.48
N ILE A 22 -40.33 -5.47 8.25
CA ILE A 22 -41.43 -5.93 7.36
C ILE A 22 -42.10 -7.16 8.04
N PRO A 23 -43.43 -7.35 7.98
CA PRO A 23 -44.24 -7.75 9.13
C PRO A 23 -44.50 -9.26 9.33
N ASP A 24 -44.69 -9.58 10.61
CA ASP A 24 -45.54 -10.59 11.25
C ASP A 24 -45.66 -12.03 10.71
N SER A 25 -45.01 -12.92 11.47
CA SER A 25 -45.66 -13.87 12.41
C SER A 25 -45.36 -15.35 12.20
N LYS A 26 -45.15 -16.00 13.36
CA LYS A 26 -45.17 -17.44 13.68
C LYS A 26 -43.86 -18.22 13.54
N SER A 27 -43.12 -18.27 14.65
CA SER A 27 -42.36 -19.45 15.10
C SER A 27 -43.32 -20.63 15.32
N PRO A 28 -42.90 -21.93 15.26
CA PRO A 28 -42.02 -22.47 16.29
C PRO A 28 -41.10 -23.66 15.87
N SER A 29 -40.40 -24.18 16.88
CA SER A 29 -39.65 -25.45 16.97
C SER A 29 -38.14 -25.36 16.70
N GLY A 30 -37.39 -25.33 17.80
CA GLY A 30 -35.93 -25.38 17.83
C GLY A 30 -35.40 -26.81 17.77
N THR A 31 -34.43 -27.02 16.90
CA THR A 31 -33.53 -28.19 16.86
C THR A 31 -32.21 -27.84 17.58
N PRO A 32 -31.53 -28.81 18.22
CA PRO A 32 -30.33 -28.54 19.00
C PRO A 32 -29.14 -28.18 18.10
N GLY A 33 -28.62 -26.96 18.25
CA GLY A 33 -27.19 -26.67 18.23
C GLY A 33 -26.41 -26.88 16.92
N ALA A 34 -26.87 -26.31 15.80
CA ALA A 34 -25.95 -26.03 14.69
C ALA A 34 -24.96 -24.95 15.15
N ARG A 35 -23.68 -25.30 15.34
CA ARG A 35 -22.61 -24.30 15.54
C ARG A 35 -22.68 -23.32 14.36
N LYS A 36 -22.99 -22.03 14.62
CA LYS A 36 -22.86 -20.98 13.61
C LYS A 36 -21.45 -21.13 13.00
N PRO A 37 -21.31 -21.21 11.66
CA PRO A 37 -19.99 -21.20 11.05
C PRO A 37 -19.24 -19.97 11.53
N PRO A 38 -17.90 -20.05 11.66
CA PRO A 38 -17.11 -18.88 12.03
C PRO A 38 -17.50 -17.71 11.11
N PRO A 39 -17.64 -16.48 11.65
CA PRO A 39 -17.96 -15.33 10.83
C PRO A 39 -16.97 -15.26 9.68
N GLY A 40 -17.49 -15.18 8.45
CA GLY A 40 -16.66 -15.00 7.26
C GLY A 40 -15.86 -13.70 7.34
N PRO A 41 -14.93 -13.47 6.39
CA PRO A 41 -14.24 -12.19 6.32
C PRO A 41 -15.26 -11.04 6.23
N PRO A 42 -14.92 -9.85 6.77
CA PRO A 42 -15.80 -8.70 6.68
C PRO A 42 -16.12 -8.38 5.21
N PRO A 43 -17.32 -7.84 4.93
CA PRO A 43 -17.65 -7.38 3.58
C PRO A 43 -16.65 -6.30 3.12
N PRO A 44 -16.34 -6.23 1.82
CA PRO A 44 -15.42 -5.21 1.32
C PRO A 44 -16.02 -3.81 1.43
N LEU A 45 -15.16 -2.79 1.38
CA LEU A 45 -15.59 -1.40 1.35
C LEU A 45 -16.54 -1.14 0.16
N ASN A 46 -17.66 -0.47 0.45
CA ASN A 46 -18.68 -0.12 -0.53
C ASN A 46 -18.49 1.32 -1.01
N LEU A 47 -17.47 1.55 -1.82
CA LEU A 47 -17.17 2.83 -2.45
C LEU A 47 -17.43 2.72 -3.96
N PRO A 48 -18.02 3.75 -4.62
CA PRO A 48 -18.38 3.69 -6.04
C PRO A 48 -17.20 3.27 -6.94
N TYR A 49 -16.05 3.95 -6.83
CA TYR A 49 -14.87 3.65 -7.63
C TYR A 49 -14.35 2.22 -7.42
N LEU A 50 -14.39 1.68 -6.19
CA LEU A 50 -14.01 0.29 -5.93
C LEU A 50 -15.02 -0.70 -6.51
N ASN A 51 -16.31 -0.38 -6.50
CA ASN A 51 -17.35 -1.21 -7.11
C ASN A 51 -17.16 -1.36 -8.61
N ASP A 52 -16.73 -0.30 -9.28
CA ASP A 52 -16.50 -0.30 -10.73
C ASP A 52 -15.21 -1.03 -11.08
N LEU A 53 -14.12 -0.74 -10.36
CA LEU A 53 -12.85 -1.45 -10.52
C LEU A 53 -12.96 -2.96 -10.28
N ARG A 54 -13.85 -3.41 -9.37
CA ARG A 54 -14.11 -4.85 -9.16
C ARG A 54 -14.69 -5.57 -10.38
N LYS A 55 -15.28 -4.83 -11.32
CA LYS A 55 -15.87 -5.37 -12.57
C LYS A 55 -14.94 -5.20 -13.77
N GLN A 56 -13.85 -4.46 -13.62
CA GLN A 56 -12.92 -4.11 -14.68
C GLN A 56 -11.56 -4.80 -14.48
N ARG A 57 -10.69 -4.67 -15.49
CA ARG A 57 -9.33 -5.17 -15.42
C ARG A 57 -8.46 -4.18 -14.62
N VAL A 58 -8.01 -4.60 -13.45
CA VAL A 58 -7.08 -3.84 -12.61
C VAL A 58 -5.72 -4.52 -12.65
N VAL A 59 -4.68 -3.81 -13.08
CA VAL A 59 -3.32 -4.35 -13.18
C VAL A 59 -2.49 -3.93 -11.98
N LEU A 60 -1.80 -4.89 -11.36
CA LEU A 60 -0.74 -4.64 -10.39
C LEU A 60 0.62 -4.81 -11.09
N ALA A 61 1.35 -3.72 -11.25
CA ALA A 61 2.67 -3.65 -11.87
C ALA A 61 3.81 -4.19 -10.97
N SER A 62 3.53 -5.22 -10.16
CA SER A 62 4.43 -5.72 -9.13
C SER A 62 4.29 -7.22 -8.90
N ALA A 63 5.42 -7.92 -8.75
CA ALA A 63 5.46 -9.32 -8.35
C ALA A 63 5.26 -9.53 -6.82
N SER A 64 5.20 -8.45 -6.03
CA SER A 64 5.19 -8.55 -4.57
C SER A 64 3.90 -9.20 -4.05
N PRO A 65 3.97 -10.38 -3.39
CA PRO A 65 2.78 -11.00 -2.81
C PRO A 65 2.18 -10.16 -1.69
N ARG A 66 2.99 -9.35 -0.99
CA ARG A 66 2.55 -8.46 0.10
C ARG A 66 1.65 -7.35 -0.40
N ARG A 67 2.01 -6.71 -1.52
CA ARG A 67 1.19 -5.65 -2.15
C ARG A 67 -0.15 -6.18 -2.65
N ARG A 68 -0.14 -7.37 -3.26
CA ARG A 68 -1.38 -8.08 -3.64
C ARG A 68 -2.26 -8.36 -2.43
N GLN A 69 -1.68 -8.82 -1.32
CA GLN A 69 -2.43 -9.07 -0.09
C GLN A 69 -3.03 -7.79 0.49
N LEU A 70 -2.28 -6.68 0.48
CA LEU A 70 -2.78 -5.38 0.96
C LEU A 70 -3.96 -4.88 0.10
N LEU A 71 -3.85 -4.91 -1.23
CA LEU A 71 -4.95 -4.51 -2.12
C LEU A 71 -6.19 -5.42 -1.97
N ALA A 72 -5.99 -6.70 -1.67
CA ALA A 72 -7.11 -7.59 -1.36
C ALA A 72 -7.87 -7.16 -0.09
N GLN A 73 -7.23 -6.53 0.90
CA GLN A 73 -7.91 -6.05 2.11
C GLN A 73 -8.91 -4.92 1.82
N VAL A 74 -8.70 -4.16 0.74
CA VAL A 74 -9.64 -3.10 0.29
C VAL A 74 -10.65 -3.61 -0.75
N GLY A 75 -10.70 -4.92 -0.99
CA GLY A 75 -11.68 -5.57 -1.86
C GLY A 75 -11.24 -5.72 -3.32
N LEU A 76 -9.99 -5.41 -3.67
CA LEU A 76 -9.42 -5.65 -5.00
C LEU A 76 -8.79 -7.05 -5.06
N HIS A 77 -9.63 -8.08 -5.13
CA HIS A 77 -9.19 -9.48 -5.11
C HIS A 77 -8.77 -10.04 -6.48
N LYS A 78 -9.30 -9.47 -7.57
CA LYS A 78 -9.11 -9.94 -8.94
C LYS A 78 -8.11 -9.05 -9.70
N LEU A 79 -6.87 -9.03 -9.23
CA LEU A 79 -5.79 -8.28 -9.85
C LEU A 79 -5.12 -9.09 -10.96
N ASP A 80 -4.89 -8.47 -12.11
CA ASP A 80 -3.99 -8.99 -13.14
C ASP A 80 -2.56 -8.61 -12.75
N ILE A 81 -1.74 -9.62 -12.45
CA ILE A 81 -0.38 -9.40 -11.94
C ILE A 81 0.57 -9.32 -13.13
N CYS A 82 1.05 -8.12 -13.44
CA CYS A 82 1.96 -7.87 -14.55
C CYS A 82 3.23 -7.17 -14.05
N PRO A 83 4.24 -7.90 -13.56
CA PRO A 83 5.47 -7.28 -13.08
C PRO A 83 6.16 -6.48 -14.20
N SER A 84 6.66 -5.30 -13.86
CA SER A 84 7.48 -4.50 -14.77
C SER A 84 8.82 -5.19 -15.05
N LYS A 85 9.38 -4.93 -16.24
CA LYS A 85 10.73 -5.32 -16.68
C LYS A 85 11.73 -4.16 -16.58
N PHE A 86 11.31 -2.99 -16.09
CA PHE A 86 12.19 -1.85 -15.89
C PHE A 86 13.30 -2.17 -14.88
N ALA A 87 14.54 -1.83 -15.21
CA ALA A 87 15.68 -2.04 -14.35
C ALA A 87 15.68 -1.05 -13.18
N GLU A 88 15.87 -1.54 -11.96
CA GLU A 88 15.98 -0.71 -10.75
C GLU A 88 17.43 -0.18 -10.63
N ASP A 89 17.89 0.61 -11.60
CA ASP A 89 19.29 1.07 -11.71
C ASP A 89 19.44 2.59 -11.90
N LEU A 90 18.41 3.35 -11.52
CA LEU A 90 18.44 4.81 -11.55
C LEU A 90 19.58 5.35 -10.66
N PRO A 91 20.18 6.50 -11.02
CA PRO A 91 21.28 7.04 -10.24
C PRO A 91 20.82 7.52 -8.87
N HIS A 92 21.45 7.04 -7.80
CA HIS A 92 21.15 7.45 -6.43
C HIS A 92 21.38 8.96 -6.17
N SER A 93 22.09 9.66 -7.06
CA SER A 93 22.26 11.11 -7.02
C SER A 93 20.94 11.90 -7.16
N LEU A 94 19.85 11.25 -7.58
CA LEU A 94 18.51 11.85 -7.61
C LEU A 94 17.98 12.18 -6.20
N GLY A 95 18.55 11.56 -5.15
CA GLY A 95 18.02 11.60 -3.79
C GLY A 95 16.89 10.59 -3.59
N ALA A 96 16.72 10.13 -2.35
CA ALA A 96 15.81 9.01 -2.03
C ALA A 96 14.37 9.23 -2.50
N LEU A 97 13.82 10.44 -2.31
CA LEU A 97 12.44 10.78 -2.71
C LEU A 97 12.24 10.66 -4.22
N ASN A 98 13.12 11.28 -5.02
CA ASN A 98 13.01 11.23 -6.47
C ASN A 98 13.34 9.83 -7.01
N TYR A 99 14.31 9.14 -6.40
CA TYR A 99 14.68 7.78 -6.79
C TYR A 99 13.48 6.82 -6.67
N VAL A 100 12.82 6.79 -5.51
CA VAL A 100 11.69 5.88 -5.30
C VAL A 100 10.49 6.24 -6.16
N LEU A 101 10.20 7.55 -6.30
CA LEU A 101 9.12 8.04 -7.15
C LEU A 101 9.33 7.69 -8.61
N GLU A 102 10.50 8.04 -9.16
CA GLU A 102 10.82 7.80 -10.57
C GLU A 102 10.85 6.29 -10.87
N THR A 103 11.40 5.48 -9.98
CA THR A 103 11.39 4.01 -10.12
C THR A 103 9.96 3.47 -10.19
N ALA A 104 9.05 3.92 -9.31
CA ALA A 104 7.66 3.49 -9.33
C ALA A 104 6.92 3.95 -10.61
N SER A 105 7.18 5.19 -11.06
CA SER A 105 6.62 5.77 -12.29
C SER A 105 7.08 5.05 -13.54
N GLN A 106 8.37 4.74 -13.65
CA GLN A 106 8.92 3.99 -14.79
C GLN A 106 8.37 2.56 -14.84
N LYS A 107 8.19 1.91 -13.68
CA LYS A 107 7.53 0.58 -13.62
C LYS A 107 6.08 0.64 -14.10
N ALA A 108 5.33 1.69 -13.72
CA ALA A 108 3.97 1.89 -14.18
C ALA A 108 3.94 2.11 -15.71
N MET A 109 4.84 2.94 -16.22
CA MET A 109 4.96 3.29 -17.63
C MET A 109 5.36 2.10 -18.52
N ASP A 110 6.29 1.26 -18.06
CA ASP A 110 6.66 0.02 -18.76
C ASP A 110 5.47 -0.93 -18.92
N VAL A 111 4.68 -1.11 -17.85
CA VAL A 111 3.48 -1.94 -17.89
C VAL A 111 2.39 -1.29 -18.74
N TYR A 112 2.20 0.03 -18.63
CA TYR A 112 1.23 0.78 -19.43
C TYR A 112 1.46 0.57 -20.93
N LYS A 113 2.69 0.80 -21.42
CA LYS A 113 3.04 0.64 -22.84
C LYS A 113 2.82 -0.77 -23.38
N ARG A 114 2.86 -1.79 -22.50
CA ARG A 114 2.68 -3.19 -22.88
C ARG A 114 1.23 -3.66 -22.81
N GLU A 115 0.41 -3.03 -21.96
CA GLU A 115 -0.91 -3.55 -21.60
C GLU A 115 -2.07 -2.69 -22.11
N ILE A 116 -1.81 -1.45 -22.54
CA ILE A 116 -2.82 -0.51 -23.05
C ILE A 116 -3.61 -1.11 -24.24
N ASP A 117 -2.91 -1.62 -25.25
CA ASP A 117 -3.50 -2.19 -26.46
C ASP A 117 -3.53 -3.73 -26.43
N ASN A 118 -3.69 -4.34 -25.25
CA ASN A 118 -3.66 -5.80 -25.12
C ASN A 118 -4.95 -6.44 -25.72
N GLU A 119 -4.84 -6.99 -26.93
CA GLU A 119 -5.98 -7.60 -27.64
C GLU A 119 -6.65 -8.77 -26.89
N GLU A 120 -5.89 -9.54 -26.11
CA GLU A 120 -6.42 -10.72 -25.40
C GLU A 120 -7.18 -10.33 -24.14
N LYS A 121 -6.64 -9.37 -23.38
CA LYS A 121 -7.15 -9.01 -22.05
C LYS A 121 -7.96 -7.71 -22.03
N GLY A 122 -7.91 -6.94 -23.11
CA GLY A 122 -8.46 -5.59 -23.20
C GLY A 122 -7.65 -4.55 -22.43
N GLU A 123 -7.98 -3.28 -22.61
CA GLU A 123 -7.36 -2.16 -21.91
C GLU A 123 -7.56 -2.26 -20.37
N PRO A 124 -6.52 -1.98 -19.55
CA PRO A 124 -6.68 -1.93 -18.11
C PRO A 124 -7.43 -0.67 -17.67
N ALA A 125 -8.39 -0.80 -16.75
CA ALA A 125 -9.06 0.37 -16.17
C ALA A 125 -8.08 1.23 -15.35
N ILE A 126 -7.21 0.58 -14.57
CA ILE A 126 -6.08 1.22 -13.91
C ILE A 126 -4.88 0.28 -13.83
N ILE A 127 -3.69 0.88 -13.69
CA ILE A 127 -2.42 0.22 -13.40
C ILE A 127 -1.89 0.79 -12.08
N ILE A 128 -1.64 -0.08 -11.11
CA ILE A 128 -1.06 0.29 -9.81
C ILE A 128 0.39 -0.19 -9.77
N SER A 129 1.33 0.72 -9.56
CA SER A 129 2.74 0.44 -9.34
C SER A 129 3.16 0.94 -7.97
N ALA A 130 4.18 0.31 -7.41
CA ALA A 130 4.83 0.82 -6.21
C ALA A 130 6.30 0.41 -6.17
N ASP A 131 7.10 1.25 -5.53
CA ASP A 131 8.50 0.99 -5.21
C ASP A 131 8.77 1.31 -3.74
N THR A 132 9.59 0.51 -3.08
CA THR A 132 9.86 0.66 -1.64
C THR A 132 11.35 0.57 -1.39
N ILE A 133 11.91 1.60 -0.75
CA ILE A 133 13.31 1.68 -0.36
C ILE A 133 13.43 1.90 1.15
N ILE A 134 14.58 1.52 1.69
CA ILE A 134 14.98 1.92 3.05
C ILE A 134 16.07 2.98 2.94
N VAL A 135 15.99 4.02 3.76
CA VAL A 135 17.03 5.04 3.89
C VAL A 135 17.61 4.94 5.29
N SER A 136 18.90 4.62 5.39
CA SER A 136 19.62 4.55 6.67
C SER A 136 19.65 5.90 7.38
N HIS A 137 20.05 5.89 8.65
CA HIS A 137 20.21 7.10 9.45
C HIS A 137 21.10 8.17 8.78
N ASP A 138 22.15 7.74 8.06
CA ASP A 138 23.08 8.63 7.35
C ASP A 138 22.66 8.95 5.90
N GLY A 139 21.44 8.59 5.49
CA GLY A 139 20.87 8.96 4.20
C GLY A 139 21.21 8.01 3.04
N ARG A 140 21.76 6.81 3.31
CA ARG A 140 22.05 5.82 2.25
C ARG A 140 20.79 5.04 1.89
N ILE A 141 20.54 4.91 0.59
CA ILE A 141 19.51 4.02 0.06
C ILE A 141 19.98 2.58 0.20
N LEU A 142 19.22 1.76 0.92
CA LEU A 142 19.43 0.33 1.10
C LEU A 142 18.42 -0.44 0.27
N GLU A 143 18.96 -1.24 -0.64
CA GLU A 143 18.19 -2.12 -1.50
C GLU A 143 18.08 -3.53 -0.86
N LYS A 144 17.87 -4.54 -1.70
CA LYS A 144 17.87 -5.95 -1.29
C LYS A 144 19.31 -6.39 -0.99
N PRO A 145 19.55 -7.20 0.06
CA PRO A 145 20.89 -7.68 0.36
C PRO A 145 21.44 -8.57 -0.77
N ARG A 146 22.72 -8.43 -1.09
CA ARG A 146 23.38 -9.15 -2.20
C ARG A 146 24.01 -10.47 -1.77
N SER A 147 24.25 -10.63 -0.47
CA SER A 147 24.83 -11.85 0.13
C SER A 147 24.44 -11.96 1.60
N GLU A 148 24.68 -13.12 2.21
CA GLU A 148 24.44 -13.33 3.65
C GLU A 148 25.28 -12.36 4.51
N ILE A 149 26.54 -12.12 4.13
CA ILE A 149 27.43 -11.18 4.84
C ILE A 149 26.88 -9.76 4.75
N ASP A 150 26.44 -9.36 3.56
CA ASP A 150 25.81 -8.05 3.32
C ASP A 150 24.52 -7.90 4.12
N HIS A 151 23.69 -8.96 4.17
CA HIS A 151 22.45 -9.00 4.94
C HIS A 151 22.68 -8.80 6.45
N ILE A 152 23.65 -9.52 7.02
CA ILE A 152 24.03 -9.38 8.43
C ILE A 152 24.55 -7.97 8.70
N GLY A 153 25.43 -7.46 7.84
CA GLY A 153 25.99 -6.11 7.97
C GLY A 153 24.91 -5.04 7.93
N MET A 154 23.96 -5.17 7.01
CA MET A 154 22.82 -4.25 6.86
C MET A 154 21.94 -4.24 8.11
N LEU A 155 21.55 -5.40 8.66
CA LEU A 155 20.70 -5.46 9.84
C LEU A 155 21.39 -4.94 11.11
N LYS A 156 22.69 -5.23 11.27
CA LYS A 156 23.50 -4.66 12.35
C LYS A 156 23.60 -3.15 12.25
N MET A 157 23.85 -2.64 11.04
CA MET A 157 23.89 -1.20 10.79
C MET A 157 22.57 -0.52 11.16
N LEU A 158 21.43 -1.09 10.75
CA LEU A 158 20.11 -0.57 11.10
C LEU A 158 19.84 -0.61 12.61
N ARG A 159 20.28 -1.67 13.32
CA ARG A 159 20.20 -1.75 14.79
C ARG A 159 21.07 -0.69 15.47
N ASP A 160 22.31 -0.55 15.03
CA ASP A 160 23.36 0.19 15.76
C ASP A 160 23.33 1.70 15.49
N GLN A 161 22.77 2.14 14.36
CA GLN A 161 22.75 3.57 13.96
C GLN A 161 21.47 4.31 14.34
N GLY A 162 20.45 3.63 14.85
CA GLY A 162 19.20 4.23 15.30
C GLY A 162 18.08 4.14 14.26
N GLU A 163 17.36 5.23 14.05
CA GLU A 163 16.18 5.26 13.19
C GLU A 163 16.56 5.25 11.70
N HIS A 164 15.76 4.51 10.92
CA HIS A 164 15.78 4.52 9.46
C HIS A 164 14.40 4.81 8.91
N LYS A 165 14.35 5.19 7.64
CA LYS A 165 13.10 5.55 6.96
C LYS A 165 12.73 4.48 5.95
N VAL A 166 11.46 4.09 5.93
CA VAL A 166 10.86 3.33 4.85
C VAL A 166 10.11 4.31 3.96
N MET A 167 10.50 4.38 2.69
CA MET A 167 9.83 5.21 1.70
C MET A 167 9.19 4.32 0.65
N THR A 168 7.87 4.45 0.45
CA THR A 168 7.18 3.82 -0.67
C THR A 168 6.56 4.87 -1.57
N ALA A 169 6.93 4.85 -2.85
CA ALA A 169 6.18 5.55 -3.88
C ALA A 169 5.08 4.65 -4.42
N VAL A 170 3.90 5.23 -4.63
CA VAL A 170 2.75 4.58 -5.28
C VAL A 170 2.37 5.41 -6.49
N VAL A 171 2.10 4.72 -7.59
CA VAL A 171 1.64 5.32 -8.84
C VAL A 171 0.36 4.61 -9.27
N VAL A 172 -0.68 5.38 -9.55
CA VAL A 172 -1.92 4.91 -10.15
C VAL A 172 -2.06 5.57 -11.51
N MET A 173 -2.03 4.77 -12.56
CA MET A 173 -2.28 5.23 -13.92
C MET A 173 -3.65 4.77 -14.39
N ARG A 174 -4.39 5.67 -15.04
CA ARG A 174 -5.66 5.38 -15.71
C ARG A 174 -5.54 5.81 -17.17
N PRO A 175 -5.73 4.90 -18.15
CA PRO A 175 -5.91 5.30 -19.54
C PRO A 175 -7.09 6.26 -19.72
N LEU A 176 -6.94 7.26 -20.57
CA LEU A 176 -8.01 8.18 -20.95
C LEU A 176 -8.39 7.92 -22.40
N GLU A 177 -9.69 7.93 -22.68
CA GLU A 177 -10.21 7.81 -24.05
C GLU A 177 -9.91 9.07 -24.90
N THR A 178 -9.53 10.18 -24.26
CA THR A 178 -9.38 11.48 -24.91
C THR A 178 -8.12 11.56 -25.77
N ALA A 179 -8.21 12.28 -26.90
CA ALA A 179 -7.12 12.50 -27.85
C ALA A 179 -6.02 13.45 -27.31
N VAL A 180 -6.08 13.85 -26.04
CA VAL A 180 -5.11 14.76 -25.43
C VAL A 180 -3.92 13.94 -24.94
N ASN A 181 -2.75 14.23 -25.49
CA ASN A 181 -1.50 13.65 -24.99
C ASN A 181 -1.33 14.01 -23.50
N PRO A 182 -1.02 13.03 -22.62
CA PRO A 182 -0.39 11.75 -22.97
C PRO A 182 -1.35 10.55 -23.06
N GLY A 183 -2.68 10.75 -23.09
CA GLY A 183 -3.67 9.67 -23.17
C GLY A 183 -3.85 8.88 -21.86
N TYR A 184 -3.35 9.40 -20.74
CA TYR A 184 -3.51 8.81 -19.42
C TYR A 184 -3.51 9.88 -18.32
N ARG A 185 -4.15 9.57 -17.20
CA ARG A 185 -3.98 10.24 -15.91
C ARG A 185 -2.99 9.45 -15.06
N MET A 186 -2.03 10.14 -14.44
CA MET A 186 -1.03 9.52 -13.56
C MET A 186 -1.02 10.24 -12.22
N GLU A 187 -1.50 9.55 -11.19
CA GLU A 187 -1.51 10.03 -9.82
C GLU A 187 -0.38 9.38 -9.04
N THR A 188 0.36 10.18 -8.24
CA THR A 188 1.52 9.69 -7.51
C THR A 188 1.53 10.16 -6.06
N HIS A 189 2.12 9.36 -5.17
CA HIS A 189 2.34 9.73 -3.78
C HIS A 189 3.56 9.00 -3.23
N VAL A 190 4.31 9.65 -2.33
CA VAL A 190 5.39 9.02 -1.56
C VAL A 190 5.02 9.06 -0.09
N GLU A 191 4.94 7.89 0.54
CA GLU A 191 4.74 7.77 1.98
C GLU A 191 6.08 7.47 2.67
N GLU A 192 6.38 8.21 3.73
CA GLU A 192 7.53 7.98 4.59
C GLU A 192 7.08 7.41 5.94
N THR A 193 7.84 6.48 6.50
CA THR A 193 7.59 5.94 7.84
C THR A 193 8.92 5.69 8.53
N THR A 194 9.06 6.22 9.74
CA THR A 194 10.25 6.00 10.56
C THR A 194 10.12 4.66 11.27
N VAL A 195 11.20 3.88 11.26
CA VAL A 195 11.30 2.60 11.94
C VAL A 195 12.55 2.62 12.80
N LYS A 196 12.44 2.13 14.03
CA LYS A 196 13.55 1.97 14.94
C LYS A 196 13.72 0.50 15.29
N PHE A 197 14.94 -0.01 15.15
CA PHE A 197 15.27 -1.34 15.62
C PHE A 197 15.54 -1.37 17.12
N ASP A 198 15.24 -2.50 17.76
CA ASP A 198 15.60 -2.75 19.15
C ASP A 198 17.13 -2.83 19.27
N ALA A 199 17.72 -1.79 19.89
CA ALA A 199 19.16 -1.71 20.11
C ALA A 199 19.71 -2.86 20.97
N THR A 200 18.85 -3.58 21.71
CA THR A 200 19.22 -4.73 22.53
C THR A 200 19.19 -6.07 21.77
N ALA A 201 18.72 -6.08 20.51
CA ALA A 201 18.69 -7.27 19.66
C ALA A 201 20.10 -7.85 19.48
N THR A 202 20.28 -9.13 19.83
CA THR A 202 21.60 -9.77 19.81
C THR A 202 22.05 -10.11 18.39
N ASP A 203 23.37 -10.24 18.20
CA ASP A 203 23.93 -10.75 16.94
C ASP A 203 23.43 -12.16 16.61
N GLU A 204 23.18 -12.99 17.62
CA GLU A 204 22.60 -14.32 17.45
C GLU A 204 21.18 -14.25 16.87
N LEU A 205 20.36 -13.31 17.34
CA LEU A 205 19.02 -13.07 16.81
C LEU A 205 19.09 -12.64 15.34
N ILE A 206 19.98 -11.70 14.99
CA ILE A 206 20.20 -11.26 13.61
C ILE A 206 20.61 -12.44 12.72
N LEU A 207 21.59 -13.24 13.16
CA LEU A 207 22.04 -14.41 12.43
C LEU A 207 20.92 -15.45 12.25
N ALA A 208 20.12 -15.69 13.29
CA ALA A 208 18.98 -16.59 13.22
C ALA A 208 17.93 -16.10 12.22
N TYR A 209 17.64 -14.79 12.20
CA TYR A 209 16.73 -14.18 11.24
C TYR A 209 17.25 -14.29 9.81
N VAL A 210 18.52 -13.96 9.55
CA VAL A 210 19.13 -14.08 8.21
C VAL A 210 19.04 -15.52 7.67
N ARG A 211 19.23 -16.53 8.53
CA ARG A 211 19.09 -17.95 8.17
C ARG A 211 17.68 -18.32 7.70
N THR A 212 16.65 -17.59 8.11
CA THR A 212 15.27 -17.81 7.61
C THR A 212 15.11 -17.42 6.14
N ARG A 213 16.03 -16.60 5.60
CA ARG A 213 15.98 -15.99 4.26
C ARG A 213 14.79 -15.09 4.01
N ASP A 214 14.03 -14.76 5.05
CA ASP A 214 12.86 -13.90 4.91
C ASP A 214 13.26 -12.51 4.41
N GLY A 215 14.41 -11.96 4.80
CA GLY A 215 14.86 -10.64 4.33
C GLY A 215 15.33 -10.56 2.87
N ASN A 216 15.55 -11.69 2.18
CA ASN A 216 16.31 -11.71 0.93
C ASN A 216 15.65 -10.91 -0.21
N ASP A 217 14.31 -10.86 -0.24
CA ASP A 217 13.53 -10.19 -1.28
C ASP A 217 13.04 -8.79 -0.86
N LYS A 218 13.61 -8.22 0.22
CA LYS A 218 13.11 -7.00 0.88
C LYS A 218 14.19 -5.93 0.97
N ALA A 219 13.82 -4.68 0.68
CA ALA A 219 14.70 -3.54 0.92
C ALA A 219 15.06 -3.46 2.42
N GLY A 220 16.33 -3.19 2.73
CA GLY A 220 16.83 -3.20 4.11
C GLY A 220 16.91 -4.59 4.76
N GLY A 221 16.54 -5.65 4.03
CA GLY A 221 16.73 -7.03 4.48
C GLY A 221 15.81 -7.47 5.62
N TYR A 222 14.66 -6.83 5.87
CA TYR A 222 13.74 -7.29 6.93
C TYR A 222 12.27 -7.24 6.51
N GLY A 223 11.46 -8.09 7.16
CA GLY A 223 10.02 -8.19 6.94
C GLY A 223 9.26 -7.99 8.24
N ILE A 224 8.43 -6.95 8.32
CA ILE A 224 7.61 -6.67 9.49
C ILE A 224 6.45 -7.67 9.71
N GLN A 225 6.01 -8.36 8.66
CA GLN A 225 4.88 -9.30 8.76
C GLN A 225 5.28 -10.69 9.31
N THR A 226 6.56 -10.92 9.54
CA THR A 226 7.16 -12.22 9.86
C THR A 226 7.98 -12.12 11.17
N ALA A 227 8.90 -13.06 11.38
CA ALA A 227 9.85 -13.01 12.49
C ALA A 227 10.73 -11.73 12.50
N GLY A 228 10.83 -11.00 11.38
CA GLY A 228 11.55 -9.73 11.33
C GLY A 228 10.94 -8.65 12.22
N SER A 229 9.67 -8.78 12.60
CA SER A 229 9.03 -7.88 13.59
C SER A 229 9.74 -7.86 14.94
N ILE A 230 10.43 -8.93 15.32
CA ILE A 230 11.18 -9.04 16.59
C ILE A 230 12.38 -8.09 16.61
N LEU A 231 12.86 -7.63 15.45
CA LEU A 231 13.96 -6.66 15.35
C LEU A 231 13.49 -5.21 15.58
N ILE A 232 12.19 -4.94 15.57
CA ILE A 232 11.63 -3.58 15.54
C ILE A 232 11.17 -3.17 16.95
N GLU A 233 11.68 -2.05 17.44
CA GLU A 233 11.25 -1.41 18.69
C GLU A 233 9.99 -0.56 18.48
N SER A 234 10.01 0.31 17.46
CA SER A 234 8.93 1.25 17.20
C SER A 234 8.79 1.61 15.71
N ILE A 235 7.59 2.11 15.39
CA ILE A 235 7.22 2.59 14.06
C ILE A 235 6.44 3.89 14.23
N GLU A 236 6.87 4.93 13.54
CA GLU A 236 6.19 6.21 13.49
C GLU A 236 5.77 6.49 12.05
N GLY A 237 4.49 6.22 11.76
CA GLY A 237 3.90 6.33 10.42
C GLY A 237 2.99 5.16 10.09
N SER A 238 2.94 4.79 8.81
CA SER A 238 2.02 3.79 8.26
C SER A 238 2.66 2.39 8.29
N TYR A 239 2.04 1.45 9.01
CA TYR A 239 2.49 0.05 9.05
C TYR A 239 2.52 -0.60 7.66
N ASP A 240 1.46 -0.38 6.89
CA ASP A 240 1.26 -0.87 5.54
C ASP A 240 2.27 -0.27 4.53
N ASN A 241 2.77 0.95 4.79
CA ASN A 241 3.94 1.49 4.09
C ASN A 241 5.18 0.62 4.35
N VAL A 242 5.44 0.23 5.60
CA VAL A 242 6.57 -0.68 5.96
C VAL A 242 6.42 -2.06 5.31
N VAL A 243 5.19 -2.55 5.15
CA VAL A 243 4.91 -3.79 4.41
C VAL A 243 5.21 -3.64 2.91
N GLY A 244 5.03 -2.43 2.36
CA GLY A 244 5.42 -2.04 1.01
C GLY A 244 4.29 -1.46 0.15
N LEU A 245 3.14 -1.09 0.74
CA LEU A 245 2.09 -0.33 0.04
C LEU A 245 1.23 0.47 1.06
N PRO A 246 1.32 1.81 1.10
CA PRO A 246 0.48 2.65 1.97
C PRO A 246 -0.96 2.68 1.45
N LEU A 247 -1.84 1.83 1.99
CA LEU A 247 -3.21 1.62 1.55
C LEU A 247 -4.07 2.87 1.63
N ARG A 248 -3.94 3.67 2.69
CA ARG A 248 -4.69 4.94 2.81
C ARG A 248 -4.40 5.86 1.63
N SER A 249 -3.12 6.07 1.34
CA SER A 249 -2.67 6.94 0.27
C SER A 249 -2.98 6.33 -1.09
N THR A 250 -2.82 5.00 -1.23
CA THR A 250 -3.20 4.25 -2.45
C THR A 250 -4.68 4.39 -2.78
N LEU A 251 -5.58 4.26 -1.80
CA LEU A 251 -7.02 4.44 -2.02
C LEU A 251 -7.37 5.85 -2.49
N ARG A 252 -6.72 6.89 -1.92
CA ARG A 252 -6.89 8.27 -2.36
C ARG A 252 -6.41 8.48 -3.80
N LEU A 253 -5.29 7.88 -4.20
CA LEU A 253 -4.82 7.96 -5.58
C LEU A 253 -5.75 7.24 -6.55
N ILE A 254 -6.32 6.11 -6.14
CA ILE A 254 -7.33 5.39 -6.94
C ILE A 254 -8.58 6.26 -7.10
N GLU A 255 -9.08 6.84 -6.02
CA GLU A 255 -10.24 7.74 -6.05
C GLU A 255 -9.99 8.90 -7.01
N LYS A 256 -8.87 9.63 -6.83
CA LYS A 256 -8.47 10.72 -7.73
C LYS A 256 -8.40 10.27 -9.17
N ALA A 257 -7.66 9.20 -9.48
CA ALA A 257 -7.52 8.73 -10.86
C ALA A 257 -8.89 8.38 -11.50
N MET A 258 -9.86 7.94 -10.70
CA MET A 258 -11.19 7.55 -11.15
C MET A 258 -12.20 8.71 -11.21
N GLU A 259 -11.84 9.92 -10.77
CA GLU A 259 -12.72 11.09 -10.89
C GLU A 259 -13.05 11.37 -12.38
N PRO A 260 -14.29 11.82 -12.67
CA PRO A 260 -14.68 12.28 -14.01
C PRO A 260 -13.85 13.49 -14.45
N GLU A 261 -13.70 13.68 -15.77
CA GLU A 261 -12.94 14.81 -16.32
C GLU A 261 -13.61 16.18 -16.07
N GLU A 262 -14.93 16.22 -15.87
CA GLU A 262 -15.72 17.46 -15.69
C GLU A 262 -15.43 18.18 -14.34
N ASP A 263 -14.87 17.48 -13.36
CA ASP A 263 -14.59 18.04 -12.02
C ASP A 263 -13.17 18.62 -11.88
N LEU A 264 -12.35 18.59 -12.95
CA LEU A 264 -10.94 19.01 -12.92
C LEU A 264 -10.71 20.48 -13.28
N ASP A 265 -11.68 21.13 -13.93
CA ASP A 265 -11.58 22.54 -14.32
C ASP A 265 -11.73 23.49 -13.10
N ASP A 266 -12.46 23.08 -12.06
CA ASP A 266 -12.72 23.90 -10.87
C ASP A 266 -11.49 24.06 -9.95
N ASP A 267 -10.55 23.10 -9.95
CA ASP A 267 -9.33 23.17 -9.14
C ASP A 267 -8.20 23.98 -9.81
N MET A 268 -8.21 24.07 -11.15
CA MET A 268 -7.26 24.89 -11.90
C MET A 268 -7.59 26.39 -11.78
N ASP A 269 -8.86 26.76 -11.82
CA ASP A 269 -9.27 28.16 -11.68
C ASP A 269 -8.98 28.72 -10.27
N ASN A 270 -9.09 27.89 -9.22
CA ASN A 270 -8.77 28.29 -7.85
C ASN A 270 -7.26 28.45 -7.56
N MET A 271 -6.38 27.96 -8.44
CA MET A 271 -4.92 28.09 -8.27
C MET A 271 -4.34 29.34 -8.95
N PHE A 272 -5.06 29.91 -9.92
CA PHE A 272 -4.63 31.10 -10.66
C PHE A 272 -5.23 32.42 -10.14
N ASP A 273 -6.32 32.39 -9.37
CA ASP A 273 -7.01 33.62 -8.94
C ASP A 273 -6.54 34.18 -7.58
N GLY A 274 -5.42 33.67 -7.05
CA GLY A 274 -5.01 33.88 -5.66
C GLY A 274 -3.58 34.40 -5.44
N LYS A 275 -3.15 35.47 -6.13
CA LYS A 275 -2.22 36.52 -5.64
C LYS A 275 -1.68 37.42 -6.77
N ALA A 276 -2.37 38.51 -7.06
CA ALA A 276 -1.71 39.74 -7.48
C ALA A 276 -1.35 40.52 -6.21
N TYR A 277 -0.06 40.54 -5.84
CA TYR A 277 0.46 41.56 -4.94
C TYR A 277 0.66 42.81 -5.81
N GLU A 278 -0.15 43.84 -5.58
CA GLU A 278 0.12 45.20 -6.06
C GLU A 278 1.31 45.79 -5.30
N ASP A 279 2.20 46.45 -6.03
CA ASP A 279 3.34 47.26 -5.54
C ASP A 279 2.89 48.52 -4.78
#